data_AF-A0A1E5W8K8-F1
#
_entry.id   AF-A0A1E5W8K8-F1
#
_cell.length_a   1.000
_cell.length_b   1.000
_cell.length_c   1.000
_cell.angle_alpha   90.00
_cell.angle_beta   90.00
_cell.angle_gamma   90.00
#
_symmetry.space_group_name_H-M   'P 1'
#
loop_
_entity.id
_entity.type
_entity.pdbx_description
1 polymer ?
#
loop_
_entity_poly.entity_id
_entity_poly.type
_entity_poly.pdbx_seq_one_letter_code
_entity_poly.pdbx_strand_id
1 'polypeptide(L)'
;MPFMRSKEDQVIREYDGFKVLKLPYRNSWHDVDEWPRYRQSDGCNSDERPRFSMCIFLPDARDGLPGLVDKMASSPSFLRDHLPRWRVKVGKFRLPTKFKLSLSSRMNETLKAKRQQPPPLARSD
;
A
#
# COMPACT_ATOMS: atom_id res chain seq x y z
N MET A 1 -16.27 -1.01 -19.61
CA MET A 1 -15.04 -0.40 -19.03
C MET A 1 -13.81 -1.12 -19.57
N PRO A 2 -12.82 -0.41 -20.12
CA PRO A 2 -11.55 -1.02 -20.51
C PRO A 2 -10.75 -1.45 -19.28
N PHE A 3 -10.05 -2.58 -19.39
CA PHE A 3 -9.17 -3.12 -18.36
C PHE A 3 -7.74 -3.24 -18.90
N MET A 4 -6.77 -2.80 -18.11
CA MET A 4 -5.37 -3.12 -18.29
C MET A 4 -5.18 -4.60 -18.01
N ARG A 5 -4.47 -5.29 -18.90
CA ARG A 5 -4.11 -6.69 -18.79
C ARG A 5 -2.61 -6.81 -18.97
N SER A 6 -1.98 -7.68 -18.21
CA SER A 6 -0.57 -8.02 -18.37
C SER A 6 -0.42 -9.54 -18.30
N LYS A 7 0.57 -10.05 -19.04
CA LYS A 7 1.03 -11.44 -18.94
C LYS A 7 2.33 -11.56 -18.14
N GLU A 8 2.90 -10.43 -17.72
CA GLU A 8 4.11 -10.37 -16.90
C GLU A 8 3.80 -10.72 -15.44
N ASP A 9 4.84 -11.14 -14.73
CA ASP A 9 4.75 -11.37 -13.30
C ASP A 9 4.46 -10.07 -12.54
N GLN A 10 3.50 -10.14 -11.63
CA GLN A 10 2.99 -8.99 -10.88
C GLN A 10 3.40 -9.09 -9.42
N VAL A 11 3.59 -7.96 -8.74
CA VAL A 11 3.84 -7.92 -7.29
C VAL A 11 2.51 -8.08 -6.55
N ILE A 12 2.03 -9.31 -6.42
CA ILE A 12 0.74 -9.67 -5.83
C ILE A 12 0.91 -10.70 -4.72
N ARG A 13 0.07 -10.61 -3.69
CA ARG A 13 -0.10 -11.67 -2.69
C ARG A 13 -1.57 -11.87 -2.37
N GLU A 14 -1.96 -13.14 -2.20
CA GLU A 14 -3.29 -13.55 -1.76
C GLU A 14 -3.27 -13.88 -0.27
N TYR A 15 -4.34 -13.51 0.42
CA TYR A 15 -4.61 -13.79 1.81
C TYR A 15 -6.03 -14.37 1.93
N ASP A 16 -6.34 -14.94 3.08
CA ASP A 16 -7.71 -15.37 3.37
C ASP A 16 -8.66 -14.16 3.38
N GLY A 17 -9.54 -14.10 2.38
CA GLY A 17 -10.58 -13.10 2.19
C GLY A 17 -10.20 -11.86 1.36
N PHE A 18 -8.93 -11.68 0.96
CA PHE A 18 -8.53 -10.54 0.12
C PHE A 18 -7.17 -10.74 -0.58
N LYS A 19 -6.94 -9.93 -1.62
CA LYS A 19 -5.69 -9.88 -2.39
C LYS A 19 -5.06 -8.49 -2.32
N VAL A 20 -3.73 -8.43 -2.40
CA VAL A 20 -2.98 -7.18 -2.41
C VAL A 20 -2.09 -7.13 -3.64
N LEU A 21 -2.23 -6.05 -4.43
CA LEU A 21 -1.37 -5.73 -5.56
C LEU A 21 -0.55 -4.48 -5.27
N LYS A 22 0.75 -4.51 -5.57
CA LYS A 22 1.65 -3.35 -5.50
C LYS A 22 2.08 -2.93 -6.90
N LEU A 23 1.82 -1.68 -7.25
CA LEU A 23 2.19 -1.04 -8.51
C LEU A 23 3.30 -0.01 -8.24
N PRO A 24 4.57 -0.34 -8.48
CA PRO A 24 5.64 0.64 -8.37
C PRO A 24 5.46 1.72 -9.46
N TYR A 25 5.54 2.99 -9.06
CA TYR A 25 5.61 4.05 -10.04
C TYR A 25 7.03 4.13 -10.59
N ARG A 26 7.14 4.26 -11.92
CA ARG A 26 8.42 4.47 -12.57
C ARG A 26 9.04 5.76 -12.04
N ASN A 27 10.18 5.65 -11.37
CA ASN A 27 11.03 6.79 -11.10
C ASN A 27 11.93 6.97 -12.33
N SER A 28 11.99 8.18 -12.88
CA SER A 28 12.76 8.48 -14.10
C SER A 28 14.28 8.42 -13.93
N TRP A 29 14.78 7.71 -12.91
CA TRP A 29 16.18 7.76 -12.46
C TRP A 29 16.79 6.37 -12.19
N HIS A 30 16.01 5.28 -12.17
CA HIS A 30 16.51 3.90 -12.00
C HIS A 30 15.89 2.94 -13.02
N ASP A 31 15.75 3.38 -14.28
CA ASP A 31 15.56 2.43 -15.38
C ASP A 31 16.91 1.84 -15.77
N VAL A 32 17.42 0.94 -14.93
CA VAL A 32 18.25 -0.17 -15.36
C VAL A 32 17.86 -1.36 -14.50
N ASP A 33 17.59 -2.49 -15.14
CA ASP A 33 17.29 -3.79 -14.56
C ASP A 33 18.42 -4.27 -13.63
N GLU A 34 18.60 -3.65 -12.46
CA GLU A 34 19.68 -3.97 -11.53
C GLU A 34 19.12 -4.52 -10.22
N TRP A 35 19.10 -5.85 -10.17
CA TRP A 35 19.09 -6.61 -8.92
C TRP A 35 20.23 -6.10 -8.03
N PRO A 36 20.03 -5.83 -6.73
CA PRO A 36 21.11 -5.37 -5.88
C PRO A 36 22.06 -6.54 -5.62
N ARG A 37 23.05 -6.72 -6.50
CA ARG A 37 24.29 -7.42 -6.15
C ARG A 37 25.00 -6.53 -5.14
N TYR A 38 25.22 -7.06 -3.94
CA TYR A 38 26.17 -6.61 -2.92
C TYR A 38 26.98 -5.38 -3.35
N ARG A 39 26.49 -4.17 -3.04
CA ARG A 39 27.29 -2.97 -3.22
C ARG A 39 27.88 -2.58 -1.88
N GLN A 40 29.19 -2.84 -1.77
CA GLN A 40 30.03 -2.34 -0.71
C GLN A 40 29.91 -0.82 -0.65
N SER A 41 29.85 -0.32 0.58
CA SER A 41 29.78 1.07 0.98
C SER A 41 30.84 1.93 0.29
N ASP A 42 30.41 2.74 -0.68
CA ASP A 42 31.11 3.91 -1.18
C ASP A 42 30.22 5.17 -1.07
N GLY A 43 29.96 5.60 0.17
CA GLY A 43 29.93 7.00 0.63
C GLY A 43 29.16 8.09 -0.14
N CYS A 44 28.31 7.77 -1.10
CA CYS A 44 27.57 8.74 -1.91
C CYS A 44 26.08 8.39 -1.90
N ASN A 45 25.31 9.18 -1.16
CA ASN A 45 23.90 8.95 -0.82
C ASN A 45 22.97 9.28 -2.01
N SER A 46 22.93 8.41 -3.01
CA SER A 46 22.00 8.47 -4.14
C SER A 46 20.68 7.72 -3.88
N ASP A 47 20.56 7.03 -2.74
CA ASP A 47 19.45 6.14 -2.37
C ASP A 47 18.39 6.79 -1.44
N GLU A 48 18.55 8.08 -1.13
CA GLU A 48 17.69 8.82 -0.19
C GLU A 48 16.33 9.27 -0.75
N ARG A 49 16.02 8.95 -2.01
CA ARG A 49 14.80 9.44 -2.68
C ARG A 49 13.61 8.53 -2.39
N PRO A 50 12.45 9.08 -2.00
CA PRO A 50 11.27 8.28 -1.69
C PRO A 50 10.81 7.51 -2.93
N ARG A 51 10.72 6.18 -2.79
CA ARG A 51 10.15 5.29 -3.81
C ARG A 51 8.66 5.17 -3.58
N PHE A 52 7.85 5.55 -4.55
CA PHE A 52 6.39 5.51 -4.45
C PHE A 52 5.80 4.26 -5.12
N SER A 53 4.75 3.73 -4.52
CA SER A 53 3.96 2.64 -5.11
C SER A 53 2.50 2.82 -4.73
N MET A 54 1.59 2.47 -5.65
CA MET A 54 0.17 2.29 -5.32
C MET A 54 -0.04 0.86 -4.82
N CYS A 55 -0.73 0.70 -3.67
CA CYS A 55 -1.12 -0.61 -3.16
C CYS A 55 -2.64 -0.74 -3.22
N ILE A 56 -3.12 -1.75 -3.94
CA ILE A 56 -4.54 -2.02 -4.14
C ILE A 56 -4.91 -3.24 -3.29
N PHE A 57 -5.79 -3.02 -2.32
CA PHE A 57 -6.38 -4.07 -1.49
C PHE A 57 -7.75 -4.43 -2.07
N LEU A 58 -7.91 -5.67 -2.49
CA LEU A 58 -9.09 -6.17 -3.18
C LEU A 58 -9.75 -7.29 -2.34
N PRO A 59 -10.88 -7.03 -1.66
CA PRO A 59 -11.66 -8.09 -1.01
C PRO A 59 -12.16 -9.12 -2.02
N ASP A 60 -12.26 -10.38 -1.61
CA ASP A 60 -12.84 -11.42 -2.46
C ASP A 60 -14.37 -11.28 -2.58
N ALA A 61 -15.02 -10.83 -1.50
CA ALA A 61 -16.46 -10.50 -1.48
C ALA A 61 -16.73 -9.11 -2.08
N ARG A 62 -17.81 -8.97 -2.85
CA ARG A 62 -18.15 -7.69 -3.54
C ARG A 62 -18.46 -6.54 -2.58
N ASP A 63 -19.02 -6.86 -1.44
CA ASP A 63 -19.38 -5.99 -0.32
C ASP A 63 -18.38 -6.08 0.83
N GLY A 64 -17.22 -6.71 0.63
CA GLY A 64 -16.22 -6.97 1.68
C GLY A 64 -15.35 -5.77 2.04
N LEU A 65 -15.49 -4.63 1.36
CA LEU A 65 -14.62 -3.47 1.58
C LEU A 65 -14.76 -2.87 2.99
N PRO A 66 -15.97 -2.68 3.57
CA PRO A 66 -16.12 -2.19 4.94
C PRO A 66 -15.42 -3.10 5.96
N GLY A 67 -15.66 -4.41 5.90
CA GLY A 67 -15.01 -5.36 6.80
C GLY A 67 -13.48 -5.40 6.65
N LEU A 68 -12.97 -5.21 5.42
CA LEU A 68 -11.54 -5.10 5.20
C LEU A 68 -10.97 -3.81 5.80
N VAL A 69 -11.68 -2.68 5.69
CA VAL A 69 -11.29 -1.41 6.32
C VAL A 69 -11.28 -1.52 7.85
N ASP A 70 -12.28 -2.18 8.45
CA ASP A 70 -12.32 -2.41 9.90
C ASP A 70 -11.12 -3.27 10.34
N LYS A 71 -10.76 -4.30 9.58
CA LYS A 71 -9.57 -5.13 9.82
C LYS A 71 -8.27 -4.32 9.73
N MET A 72 -8.16 -3.40 8.76
CA MET A 72 -7.02 -2.48 8.65
C MET A 72 -6.95 -1.53 9.85
N ALA A 73 -8.09 -1.00 10.30
CA ALA A 73 -8.16 -0.07 11.42
C ALA A 73 -7.88 -0.74 12.78
N SER A 74 -8.15 -2.05 12.88
CA SER A 74 -7.98 -2.82 14.11
C SER A 74 -6.52 -3.20 14.39
N SER A 75 -5.62 -3.12 13.41
CA SER A 75 -4.21 -3.48 13.59
C SER A 75 -3.25 -2.44 12.98
N PRO A 76 -2.37 -1.82 13.78
CA PRO A 76 -1.45 -0.79 13.29
C PRO A 76 -0.38 -1.35 12.33
N SER A 77 -0.09 -2.64 12.39
CA SER A 77 0.89 -3.29 11.51
C SER A 77 0.28 -3.84 10.23
N PHE A 78 -1.06 -3.90 10.13
CA PHE A 78 -1.78 -4.57 9.05
C PHE A 78 -1.26 -4.17 7.67
N LEU A 79 -1.15 -2.87 7.39
CA LEU A 79 -0.68 -2.41 6.09
C LEU A 79 0.72 -2.92 5.80
N ARG A 80 1.67 -2.79 6.74
CA ARG A 80 3.09 -3.20 6.57
C ARG A 80 3.22 -4.71 6.37
N ASP A 81 2.48 -5.48 7.15
CA ASP A 81 2.55 -6.95 7.14
C ASP A 81 1.98 -7.55 5.85
N HIS A 82 1.04 -6.85 5.21
CA HIS A 82 0.32 -7.35 4.06
C HIS A 82 0.88 -6.89 2.70
N LEU A 83 1.90 -6.01 2.68
CA LEU A 83 2.49 -5.57 1.41
C LEU A 83 3.29 -6.70 0.73
N PRO A 84 3.00 -7.01 -0.54
CA PRO A 84 3.76 -7.99 -1.31
C PRO A 84 5.17 -7.45 -1.64
N ARG A 85 6.15 -8.35 -1.59
CA ARG A 85 7.57 -8.06 -1.89
C ARG A 85 8.07 -8.69 -3.18
N TRP A 86 7.44 -9.79 -3.60
CA TRP A 86 7.91 -10.62 -4.71
C TRP A 86 6.94 -10.58 -5.87
N ARG A 87 7.47 -10.71 -7.09
CA ARG A 87 6.67 -10.90 -8.30
C ARG A 87 6.25 -12.36 -8.41
N VAL A 88 5.03 -12.59 -8.87
CA VAL A 88 4.48 -13.93 -9.09
C VAL A 88 3.77 -13.97 -10.43
N LYS A 89 3.81 -15.15 -11.07
CA LYS A 89 3.04 -15.41 -12.28
C LYS A 89 1.55 -15.32 -11.96
N VAL A 90 0.84 -14.53 -12.75
CA VAL A 90 -0.61 -14.34 -12.60
C VAL A 90 -1.37 -14.96 -13.77
N GLY A 91 -2.56 -15.48 -13.50
CA GLY A 91 -3.47 -15.95 -14.54
C GLY A 91 -4.16 -14.78 -15.24
N LYS A 92 -5.46 -14.60 -14.96
CA LYS A 92 -6.23 -13.48 -15.52
C LYS A 92 -6.01 -12.22 -14.67
N PHE A 93 -5.13 -11.34 -15.12
CA PHE A 93 -4.92 -10.04 -14.50
C PHE A 93 -5.75 -8.95 -15.18
N ARG A 94 -6.52 -8.18 -14.38
CA ARG A 94 -7.37 -7.08 -14.86
C ARG A 94 -7.36 -5.93 -13.87
N LEU A 95 -7.00 -4.74 -14.34
CA LEU A 95 -7.15 -3.49 -13.60
C LEU A 95 -7.95 -2.48 -14.42
N PRO A 96 -8.91 -1.74 -13.84
CA PRO A 96 -9.55 -0.64 -14.55
C PRO A 96 -8.50 0.38 -15.02
N THR A 97 -8.37 0.59 -16.33
CA THR A 97 -7.30 1.46 -16.90
C THR A 97 -7.42 2.93 -16.51
N LYS A 98 -8.63 3.37 -16.18
CA LYS A 98 -8.92 4.79 -15.95
C LYS A 98 -9.92 4.90 -14.82
N PHE A 99 -9.47 5.41 -13.69
CA PHE A 99 -10.33 6.02 -12.69
C PHE A 99 -9.66 7.33 -12.28
N LYS A 100 -10.42 8.43 -12.31
CA LYS A 100 -10.00 9.71 -11.79
C LYS A 100 -10.95 10.01 -10.64
N LEU A 101 -10.39 10.14 -9.44
CA LEU A 101 -11.14 10.48 -8.24
C LEU A 101 -10.55 11.76 -7.68
N SER A 102 -11.43 12.67 -7.27
CA SER A 102 -11.07 13.89 -6.58
C SER A 102 -11.95 13.97 -5.35
N LEU A 103 -11.32 14.04 -4.17
CA LEU A 103 -12.01 14.09 -2.89
C LEU A 103 -11.50 15.31 -2.13
N SER A 104 -12.43 16.13 -1.63
CA SER A 104 -12.15 17.17 -0.65
C SER A 104 -12.95 16.86 0.60
N SER A 105 -12.32 16.96 1.76
CA SER A 105 -12.98 16.75 3.05
C SER A 105 -12.43 17.72 4.08
N ARG A 106 -13.31 18.21 4.97
CA ARG A 106 -12.93 19.08 6.08
C ARG A 106 -12.72 18.22 7.32
N MET A 107 -11.47 18.12 7.78
CA MET A 107 -11.09 17.17 8.85
C MET A 107 -11.36 17.67 10.28
N ASN A 108 -11.82 18.93 10.44
CA ASN A 108 -11.96 19.56 11.75
C ASN A 108 -12.99 18.85 12.65
N GLU A 109 -14.11 18.41 12.11
CA GLU A 109 -15.14 17.71 12.89
C GLU A 109 -14.77 16.25 13.15
N THR A 110 -14.14 15.56 12.19
CA THR A 110 -13.69 14.17 12.35
C THR A 110 -12.58 14.00 13.38
N LEU A 111 -11.67 14.98 13.49
CA LEU A 111 -10.59 14.95 14.48
C LEU A 111 -11.09 15.27 15.89
N LYS A 112 -12.05 16.20 16.03
CA LYS A 112 -12.68 16.51 17.32
C LYS A 112 -13.44 15.31 17.89
N ALA A 113 -14.08 14.52 17.05
CA ALA A 113 -14.81 13.32 17.48
C ALA A 113 -13.89 12.23 18.05
N LYS A 114 -12.61 12.18 17.63
CA LYS A 114 -11.60 11.23 18.11
C LYS A 114 -10.71 11.85 19.20
N ARG A 115 -11.29 12.52 20.21
CA ARG A 115 -10.51 13.11 21.31
C ARG A 115 -9.56 12.06 21.92
N GLN A 116 -8.27 12.34 21.84
CA GLN A 116 -7.23 11.61 22.57
C GLN A 116 -7.51 11.76 24.07
N GLN A 117 -7.59 10.63 24.77
CA GLN A 117 -7.68 10.61 26.23
C GLN A 117 -6.45 11.35 26.79
N PRO A 118 -6.61 12.30 27.75
CA PRO A 118 -5.47 12.97 28.34
C PRO A 118 -4.55 11.93 28.99
N PRO A 119 -3.21 12.11 28.94
CA PRO A 119 -2.28 11.18 29.57
C PRO A 119 -2.62 11.04 31.07
N PRO A 120 -2.51 9.83 31.65
CA PRO A 120 -2.85 9.62 33.05
C PRO A 120 -2.01 10.56 33.92
N LEU A 121 -2.69 11.30 34.80
CA LEU A 121 -2.05 12.20 35.75
C LEU A 121 -1.02 11.40 36.55
N ALA A 122 0.24 11.83 36.48
CA ALA A 122 1.30 11.30 37.32
C ALA A 122 0.86 11.45 38.78
N ARG A 123 0.85 10.34 39.51
CA ARG A 123 0.70 10.37 40.96
C ARG A 123 1.90 11.11 41.51
N SER A 124 1.65 12.28 42.10
CA SER A 124 2.61 12.95 42.96
C SER A 124 2.65 12.17 44.27
N ASP A 125 3.78 11.50 44.52
CA ASP A 125 4.19 11.05 45.85
C ASP A 125 4.75 12.24 46.65
#